data_AF-A0AAW7Z7Y9-F1
#
_entry.id   AF-A0AAW7Z7Y9-F1
#
_cell.length_a   1.000
_cell.length_b   1.000
_cell.length_c   1.000
_cell.angle_alpha   90.00
_cell.angle_beta   90.00
_cell.angle_gamma   90.00
#
_symmetry.space_group_name_H-M   'P 1'
#
loop_
_entity.id
_entity.type
_entity.pdbx_description
1 polymer ?
#
loop_
_entity_poly.entity_id
_entity_poly.type
_entity_poly.pdbx_seq_one_letter_code
_entity_poly.pdbx_strand_id
1 'polypeptide(L)' 'MFSPDIDPAILKRYLPTMSKEDLEDMLKKVEECLRYETNGQKLMRIMDNQTILEKAIDTYYNC' A
#
# COMPACT_ATOMS: atom_id res chain seq x y z
N MET A 1 -2.03 1.35 12.44
CA MET A 1 -1.32 0.92 11.22
C MET A 1 -2.25 0.05 10.41
N PHE A 2 -2.50 0.38 9.15
CA PHE A 2 -3.46 -0.35 8.30
C PHE A 2 -2.93 -1.74 7.89
N SER A 3 -3.84 -2.66 7.58
CA SER A 3 -3.48 -3.97 7.04
C SER A 3 -2.98 -3.83 5.60
N PRO A 4 -1.96 -4.60 5.16
CA PRO A 4 -1.50 -4.61 3.77
C PRO A 4 -2.56 -5.05 2.74
N ASP A 5 -3.56 -5.83 3.16
CA ASP A 5 -4.69 -6.31 2.35
C ASP A 5 -5.98 -5.49 2.54
N ILE A 6 -5.87 -4.27 3.11
CA ILE A 6 -6.99 -3.34 3.24
C ILE A 6 -7.67 -3.11 1.89
N ASP A 7 -8.97 -2.83 1.91
CA ASP A 7 -9.69 -2.45 0.70
C ASP A 7 -9.00 -1.24 0.02
N PRO A 8 -8.64 -1.35 -1.28
CA PRO A 8 -7.96 -0.28 -2.00
C PRO A 8 -8.71 1.06 -2.01
N ALA A 9 -10.05 1.03 -1.98
CA ALA A 9 -10.87 2.24 -1.91
C ALA A 9 -10.77 2.92 -0.53
N ILE A 10 -10.59 2.13 0.53
CA ILE A 10 -10.37 2.65 1.87
C ILE A 10 -8.97 3.27 1.95
N LEU A 11 -7.94 2.56 1.47
CA LEU A 11 -6.56 3.07 1.46
C LEU A 11 -6.47 4.46 0.78
N LYS A 12 -7.07 4.59 -0.41
CA LYS A 12 -7.09 5.87 -1.15
C LYS A 12 -7.67 7.05 -0.37
N ARG A 13 -8.65 6.80 0.51
CA ARG A 13 -9.26 7.84 1.36
C ARG A 13 -8.31 8.32 2.45
N TYR A 14 -7.41 7.46 2.91
CA TYR A 14 -6.47 7.77 3.98
C TYR A 14 -5.12 8.29 3.47
N LEU A 15 -4.77 8.07 2.18
CA LEU A 15 -3.53 8.57 1.59
C LEU A 15 -3.24 10.06 1.92
N PRO A 16 -4.20 11.00 1.81
CA PRO A 16 -3.91 12.41 2.07
C PRO A 16 -3.55 12.72 3.53
N THR A 17 -3.85 11.81 4.45
CA THR A 17 -3.55 11.94 5.89
C THR A 17 -2.28 11.22 6.32
N MET A 18 -1.69 10.42 5.43
CA MET A 18 -0.47 9.67 5.70
C MET A 18 0.76 10.53 5.42
N SER A 19 1.77 10.42 6.27
CA SER A 19 3.08 11.00 5.97
C SER A 19 3.82 10.15 4.94
N LYS A 20 4.89 10.69 4.36
CA LYS A 20 5.78 9.93 3.47
C LYS A 20 6.34 8.68 4.16
N GLU A 21 6.78 8.82 5.41
CA GLU A 21 7.29 7.69 6.21
C GLU A 21 6.21 6.62 6.41
N ASP A 22 4.96 7.00 6.69
CA ASP A 22 3.85 6.05 6.81
C ASP A 22 3.60 5.27 5.51
N LEU A 23 3.73 5.93 4.36
CA LEU A 23 3.54 5.30 3.05
C LEU A 23 4.66 4.31 2.74
N GLU A 24 5.92 4.68 3.01
CA GLU A 24 7.09 3.82 2.82
C GLU A 24 7.06 2.60 3.75
N ASP A 25 6.71 2.80 5.02
CA ASP A 25 6.54 1.72 5.99
C ASP A 25 5.42 0.76 5.57
N MET A 26 4.30 1.29 5.04
CA MET A 26 3.21 0.47 4.54
C MET A 26 3.60 -0.29 3.28
N LEU A 27 4.34 0.33 2.36
CA LEU A 27 4.83 -0.31 1.13
C LEU A 27 5.74 -1.47 1.47
N LYS A 28 6.67 -1.30 2.41
CA LYS A 28 7.54 -2.38 2.88
C LYS A 28 6.75 -3.58 3.41
N LYS A 29 5.68 -3.33 4.16
CA LYS A 29 4.79 -4.41 4.66
C LYS A 29 4.03 -5.11 3.55
N VAL A 30 3.58 -4.37 2.54
CA VAL A 30 2.95 -4.92 1.34
C VAL A 30 3.93 -5.86 0.61
N GLU A 31 5.17 -5.43 0.40
CA GLU A 31 6.22 -6.25 -0.22
C GLU A 31 6.55 -7.51 0.59
N GLU A 32 6.59 -7.40 1.92
CA GLU A 32 6.77 -8.56 2.81
C GLU A 32 5.61 -9.55 2.68
N CYS A 33 4.36 -9.07 2.65
CA CYS A 33 3.19 -9.92 2.47
C CYS A 33 3.16 -10.63 1.12
N LEU A 34 3.56 -9.96 0.02
CA LEU A 34 3.58 -10.55 -1.32
C LEU A 34 4.48 -11.78 -1.42
N ARG A 35 5.51 -11.90 -0.57
CA ARG A 35 6.44 -13.04 -0.59
C ARG A 35 5.83 -14.34 -0.06
N TYR A 36 4.82 -14.24 0.80
CA TYR A 36 4.31 -15.38 1.55
C TYR A 36 2.78 -15.60 1.40
N GLU A 37 2.04 -14.60 0.90
CA GLU A 37 0.61 -14.74 0.71
C GLU A 37 0.30 -15.71 -0.44
N THR A 38 -0.65 -16.62 -0.20
CA THR A 38 -1.06 -17.67 -1.15
C THR A 38 -2.53 -17.57 -1.51
N ASN A 39 -3.30 -16.77 -0.77
CA ASN A 39 -4.69 -16.49 -1.07
C ASN A 39 -4.80 -15.51 -2.23
N GLY A 40 -5.32 -15.97 -3.37
CA GLY A 40 -5.43 -15.16 -4.59
C GLY A 40 -6.24 -13.87 -4.44
N GLN A 41 -7.30 -13.86 -3.63
CA GLN A 41 -8.10 -12.65 -3.41
C GLN A 41 -7.34 -11.62 -2.59
N LYS A 42 -6.57 -12.06 -1.58
CA LYS A 42 -5.70 -11.19 -0.80
C LYS A 42 -4.54 -10.68 -1.66
N LEU A 43 -3.90 -11.54 -2.44
CA LEU A 43 -2.83 -11.15 -3.36
C LEU A 43 -3.26 -10.01 -4.30
N MET A 44 -4.44 -10.13 -4.92
CA MET A 44 -4.97 -9.05 -5.77
C MET A 44 -5.07 -7.72 -5.02
N ARG A 45 -5.61 -7.71 -3.79
CA ARG A 45 -5.71 -6.49 -2.98
C ARG A 45 -4.35 -5.94 -2.58
N ILE A 46 -3.42 -6.81 -2.20
CA ILE A 46 -2.06 -6.42 -1.80
C ILE A 46 -1.33 -5.80 -3.00
N MET A 47 -1.46 -6.35 -4.21
CA MET A 47 -0.90 -5.79 -5.45
C MET A 47 -1.54 -4.45 -5.84
N ASP A 48 -2.87 -4.31 -5.69
CA ASP A 48 -3.55 -3.04 -5.90
C ASP A 48 -3.02 -1.97 -4.92
N ASN A 49 -2.88 -2.34 -3.64
CA ASN A 49 -2.35 -1.46 -2.60
C ASN A 49 -0.88 -1.09 -2.86
N GLN A 50 -0.04 -2.02 -3.34
CA GLN A 50 1.32 -1.72 -3.78
C GLN A 50 1.33 -0.61 -4.82
N THR A 51 0.55 -0.78 -5.89
CA THR A 51 0.45 0.19 -6.99
C THR A 51 0.00 1.57 -6.50
N ILE A 52 -0.93 1.59 -5.55
CA ILE A 52 -1.46 2.84 -4.96
C ILE A 52 -0.37 3.55 -4.15
N LEU A 53 0.35 2.81 -3.31
CA LEU A 53 1.40 3.36 -2.44
C LEU A 53 2.58 3.86 -3.28
N GLU A 54 3.04 3.09 -4.26
CA GLU A 54 4.11 3.50 -5.17
C GLU A 54 3.79 4.82 -5.88
N LYS A 55 2.56 4.98 -6.40
CA LYS A 55 2.11 6.23 -7.02
C LYS A 55 2.03 7.39 -6.04
N ALA A 56 1.56 7.13 -4.82
CA ALA A 56 1.48 8.16 -3.78
C ALA A 56 2.88 8.63 -3.39
N ILE A 57 3.82 7.71 -3.19
CA ILE A 57 5.21 7.99 -2.86
C ILE A 57 5.92 8.75 -3.99
N ASP A 58 5.73 8.33 -5.25
CA ASP A 58 6.30 9.00 -6.42
C ASP A 58 5.87 10.48 -6.50
N THR A 59 4.63 10.78 -6.08
CA THR A 59 4.14 12.16 -5.98
C THR A 59 4.94 12.99 -4.96
N TYR A 60 5.42 12.41 -3.86
CA TYR A 60 6.27 13.12 -2.89
C TYR A 60 7.71 13.32 -3.37
N TYR A 61 8.22 12.42 -4.21
CA TYR A 61 9.60 12.52 -4.73
C TYR A 61 9.73 13.43 -5.95
N ASN A 62 8.64 13.60 -6.72
CA ASN A 62 8.59 14.45 -7.91
C ASN A 62 7.95 15.83 -7.65
N CYS A 63 7.72 16.20 -6.39
CA CYS A 63 7.33 17.55 -5.94
C CYS A 63 8.52 18.29 -5.35
#